data_AF-R1F2E9-F1
#
_entry.id   AF-R1F2E9-F1
#
_cell.length_a   1.000
_cell.length_b   1.000
_cell.length_c   1.000
_cell.angle_alpha   90.00
_cell.angle_beta   90.00
_cell.angle_gamma   90.00
#
_symmetry.space_group_name_H-M   'P 1'
#
loop_
_entity.id
_entity.type
_entity.pdbx_description
1 polymer ?
#
loop_
_entity_poly.entity_id
_entity_poly.type
_entity_poly.pdbx_seq_one_letter_code
_entity_poly.pdbx_strand_id
1 'polypeptide(L)' 'MQTLQNHFLLAMPSLKDPYFERALVYLCEHSPEGAMGLVVNIPVDMALDTML' A
#
# COMPACT_ATOMS: atom_id res chain seq x y z
N MET A 1 -14.40 -5.18 17.02
CA MET A 1 -14.18 -4.73 15.64
C MET A 1 -12.85 -5.29 15.19
N GLN A 2 -12.79 -6.02 14.07
CA GLN A 2 -11.54 -6.55 13.55
C GLN A 2 -10.85 -5.44 12.74
N THR A 3 -9.62 -5.10 13.12
CA THR A 3 -8.77 -4.17 12.36
C THR A 3 -7.81 -4.96 11.47
N LEU A 4 -7.36 -4.33 10.38
CA LEU A 4 -6.40 -4.85 9.40
C LEU A 4 -5.09 -4.06 9.47
N GLN A 5 -4.94 -3.23 10.51
CA GLN A 5 -3.69 -2.56 10.79
C GLN A 5 -2.56 -3.58 10.94
N ASN A 6 -1.37 -3.22 10.47
CA ASN A 6 -0.17 -4.07 10.43
C ASN A 6 -0.31 -5.33 9.55
N HIS A 7 -1.26 -5.33 8.60
CA HIS A 7 -1.38 -6.39 7.60
C HIS A 7 -0.97 -5.89 6.22
N PHE A 8 -0.68 -6.85 5.33
CA PHE A 8 -0.50 -6.58 3.92
C PHE A 8 -1.76 -6.94 3.15
N LEU A 9 -2.15 -6.08 2.21
CA LEU A 9 -3.12 -6.37 1.17
C LEU A 9 -2.35 -6.75 -0.10
N LEU A 10 -2.68 -7.92 -0.65
CA LEU A 10 -2.21 -8.32 -1.98
C LEU A 10 -3.25 -7.95 -3.03
N ALA A 11 -2.82 -7.20 -4.04
CA ALA A 11 -3.60 -7.04 -5.26
C ALA A 11 -3.70 -8.39 -5.98
N MET A 12 -4.92 -8.90 -6.11
CA MET A 12 -5.16 -10.13 -6.86
C MET A 12 -4.89 -9.90 -8.36
N PRO A 13 -4.45 -10.92 -9.12
CA PRO A 13 -4.13 -10.78 -10.55
C PRO A 13 -5.29 -10.29 -11.44
N SER A 14 -6.53 -10.39 -10.96
CA SER A 14 -7.72 -9.88 -11.64
C SER A 14 -7.87 -8.35 -11.54
N LEU A 15 -7.19 -7.70 -10.59
CA LEU A 15 -7.19 -6.26 -10.43
C LEU A 15 -6.30 -5.61 -11.51
N LYS A 16 -6.95 -5.03 -12.52
CA LYS A 16 -6.30 -4.39 -13.67
C LYS A 16 -6.13 -2.87 -13.52
N ASP A 17 -6.20 -2.37 -12.29
CA ASP A 17 -5.96 -0.96 -12.02
C ASP A 17 -4.46 -0.67 -12.17
N PRO A 18 -4.05 0.26 -13.06
CA PRO A 18 -2.63 0.51 -13.32
C PRO A 18 -1.85 1.00 -12.08
N TYR A 19 -2.52 1.55 -11.07
CA TYR A 19 -1.86 2.00 -9.83
C TYR A 19 -1.65 0.87 -8.82
N PHE A 20 -2.49 -0.17 -8.87
CA PHE A 20 -2.49 -1.25 -7.88
C PHE A 20 -2.18 -2.63 -8.47
N GLU A 21 -2.00 -2.74 -9.79
CA GLU A 21 -1.63 -3.99 -10.43
C GLU A 21 -0.34 -4.54 -9.80
N ARG A 22 -0.43 -5.76 -9.25
CA ARG A 22 0.67 -6.44 -8.54
C ARG A 22 1.20 -5.66 -7.32
N ALA A 23 0.45 -4.70 -6.79
CA ALA A 23 0.83 -3.96 -5.60
C ALA A 23 0.70 -4.80 -4.32
N LEU A 24 1.67 -4.62 -3.42
CA LEU A 24 1.64 -5.07 -2.04
C LEU A 24 1.49 -3.82 -1.16
N VAL A 25 0.35 -3.70 -0.49
CA VAL A 25 0.01 -2.52 0.32
C VAL A 25 0.13 -2.88 1.80
N TYR A 26 0.96 -2.18 2.56
CA TYR A 26 1.00 -2.25 4.01
C TYR A 26 -0.03 -1.31 4.63
N LEU A 27 -0.93 -1.82 5.49
CA LEU A 27 -1.89 -0.98 6.22
C LEU A 27 -1.28 -0.47 7.53
N CYS A 28 -1.00 0.83 7.59
CA CYS A 28 -0.51 1.49 8.80
C CYS A 28 -1.65 1.97 9.70
N GLU A 29 -2.83 2.22 9.14
CA GLU A 29 -4.03 2.63 9.88
C GLU A 29 -5.29 1.98 9.31
N HIS A 30 -6.17 1.51 10.19
CA HIS A 30 -7.51 1.04 9.81
C HIS A 30 -8.49 1.32 10.96
N SER A 31 -9.45 2.20 10.68
CA SER A 31 -10.46 2.68 11.60
C SER A 31 -11.85 2.66 10.92
N PRO A 32 -12.94 2.93 11.64
CA PRO A 32 -14.27 3.05 11.06
C PRO A 32 -14.39 4.14 9.98
N GLU A 33 -13.53 5.16 10.02
CA GLU A 33 -13.48 6.27 9.07
C GLU A 33 -12.78 5.88 7.76
N GLY A 34 -11.93 4.85 7.78
CA GLY A 34 -11.21 4.37 6.59
C GLY A 34 -9.92 3.62 6.90
N ALA A 35 -9.08 3.47 5.88
CA ALA A 35 -7.77 2.84 6.00
C ALA A 35 -6.70 3.67 5.27
N MET A 36 -5.51 3.73 5.84
CA MET A 36 -4.32 4.29 5.22
C MET A 36 -3.27 3.21 5.05
N GLY A 37 -2.61 3.20 3.89
CA GLY A 37 -1.56 2.24 3.60
C GLY A 37 -0.54 2.75 2.59
N LEU A 38 0.58 2.04 2.52
CA LEU A 38 1.72 2.34 1.66
C LEU A 38 1.97 1.18 0.72
N VAL A 39 2.19 1.48 -0.57
CA VAL A 39 2.69 0.47 -1.52
C VAL A 39 4.18 0.26 -1.23
N VAL A 40 4.57 -0.98 -0.93
CA VAL A 40 5.95 -1.28 -0.48
C VAL A 40 6.80 -1.99 -1.53
N ASN A 41 6.20 -2.44 -2.64
CA ASN A 41 6.88 -3.22 -3.67
C ASN A 41 6.98 -2.51 -5.04
N ILE A 42 6.65 -1.23 -5.10
CA ILE A 42 6.83 -0.38 -6.29
C ILE A 42 7.87 0.68 -5.91
N PRO A 43 9.14 0.53 -6.31
CA PRO A 43 10.18 1.51 -5.99
C PRO A 43 9.94 2.81 -6.74
N VAL A 44 10.27 3.92 -6.09
CA VAL A 44 10.27 5.25 -6.72
C VAL A 44 11.66 5.52 -7.27
N ASP A 45 11.74 6.10 -8.47
CA ASP A 45 13.00 6.51 -9.08
C ASP A 45 13.47 7.87 -8.49
N MET A 46 13.76 7.85 -7.20
CA MET A 46 14.20 9.02 -6.45
C MET A 46 15.19 8.59 -5.37
N ALA A 47 16.35 9.22 -5.35
CA ALA A 47 17.33 9.01 -4.31
C ALA A 47 16.99 9.86 -3.08
N LEU A 48 17.34 9.36 -1.89
CA LEU A 48 17.00 10.00 -0.62
C LEU A 48 17.65 11.39 -0.48
N ASP A 49 18.84 11.56 -1.04
CA ASP A 49 19.56 12.84 -1.07
C ASP A 49 18.80 13.94 -1.83
N THR A 50 17.97 13.56 -2.81
CA THR A 50 17.13 14.49 -3.58
C THR A 50 15.89 14.94 -2.77
N MET A 51 15.53 14.20 -1.72
CA MET A 51 14.35 14.48 -0.89
C MET A 51 14.66 15.29 0.38
N LEU A 52 15.92 15.37 0.79
CA LEU A 52 16.39 16.05 2.00
C LEU A 52 16.83 17.49 1.71
#